data_AF-A0A7W1YTY8-F1
#
_entry.id   AF-A0A7W1YTY8-F1
#
_cell.length_a   1.000
_cell.length_b   1.000
_cell.length_c   1.000
_cell.angle_alpha   90.00
_cell.angle_beta   90.00
_cell.angle_gamma   90.00
#
_symmetry.space_group_name_H-M   'P 1'
#
loop_
_entity.id
_entity.type
_entity.pdbx_description
1 polymer ?
#
loop_
_entity_poly.entity_id
_entity_poly.type
_entity_poly.pdbx_seq_one_letter_code
_entity_poly.pdbx_strand_id
1 'polypeptide(L)'
;MVNFRYHIISLIAVFLALAIGVLMGSAVIDKAVVETLEDQQEDIAGRVDEVIAENDGLRASVTELEQRARRLSDEAGQLLAGSLEDVPVVVLAMRGVPPERVDDLEALLASAGVEAEGTLWFTERLALTSDEQRRDLARVLGRSEVLPADVLRGIAVNEVADALVVPGPLDGADGEPGGDPGDGGQGAEPVVPPVEEAPAPDLAVSSFVELR
;
A
#
# COMPACT_ATOMS: atom_id res chain seq x y z
N MET A 1 17.59 35.32 81.70
CA MET A 1 18.64 34.36 81.32
C MET A 1 17.98 33.33 80.40
N VAL A 2 17.99 33.57 79.08
CA VAL A 2 17.36 32.64 78.12
C VAL A 2 18.08 31.30 78.24
N ASN A 3 17.34 30.27 78.58
CA ASN A 3 17.91 29.02 79.07
C ASN A 3 18.39 28.20 77.86
N PHE A 4 19.67 28.34 77.51
CA PHE A 4 20.33 27.77 76.32
C PHE A 4 20.01 26.28 76.09
N ARG A 5 19.81 25.55 77.19
CA ARG A 5 19.37 24.14 77.19
C ARG A 5 18.04 23.93 76.47
N TYR A 6 17.06 24.81 76.68
CA TYR A 6 15.76 24.72 76.02
C TYR A 6 15.85 24.98 74.51
N HIS A 7 16.72 25.88 74.08
CA HIS A 7 16.90 26.19 72.65
C HIS A 7 17.56 25.02 71.90
N ILE A 8 18.57 24.39 72.52
CA ILE A 8 19.20 23.17 71.99
C ILE A 8 18.19 22.02 71.93
N ILE A 9 17.41 21.82 73.00
CA ILE A 9 16.40 20.75 73.04
C ILE A 9 15.34 20.96 71.94
N SER A 10 14.88 22.19 71.70
CA SER A 10 13.96 22.50 70.61
C SER A 10 14.56 22.24 69.23
N LEU A 11 15.82 22.60 69.00
CA LEU A 11 16.50 22.36 67.73
C LEU A 11 16.60 20.85 67.45
N ILE A 12 17.03 20.08 68.47
CA ILE A 12 17.12 18.62 68.37
C ILE A 12 15.74 18.01 68.10
N ALA A 13 14.69 18.46 68.80
CA ALA A 13 13.33 17.96 68.58
C ALA A 13 12.85 18.18 67.14
N VAL A 14 13.10 19.37 66.56
CA VAL A 14 12.76 19.67 65.17
C VAL A 14 13.59 18.83 64.19
N PHE A 15 14.89 18.67 64.44
CA PHE A 15 15.76 17.85 63.59
C PHE A 15 15.35 16.38 63.60
N LEU A 16 14.98 15.86 64.77
CA LEU A 16 14.53 14.47 64.94
C LEU A 16 13.18 14.25 64.26
N ALA A 17 12.26 15.21 64.37
CA ALA A 17 11.00 15.19 63.64
C ALA A 17 11.20 15.19 62.11
N LEU A 18 12.13 16.01 61.61
CA LEU A 18 12.48 16.04 60.18
C LEU A 18 13.11 14.73 59.71
N ALA A 19 14.06 14.19 60.48
CA ALA A 19 14.72 12.92 60.16
C ALA A 19 13.73 11.76 60.09
N ILE A 20 12.82 11.67 61.06
CA ILE A 20 11.75 10.65 61.06
C ILE A 20 10.80 10.87 59.88
N GLY A 21 10.42 12.12 59.59
CA GLY A 21 9.55 12.45 58.46
C GLY A 21 10.13 12.04 57.11
N VAL A 22 11.43 12.31 56.88
CA VAL A 22 12.13 11.93 55.64
C VAL A 22 12.31 10.41 55.57
N LEU A 23 12.74 9.77 56.66
CA LEU A 23 12.95 8.32 56.71
C LEU A 23 11.66 7.53 56.44
N MET A 24 10.53 7.99 56.98
CA MET A 24 9.24 7.37 56.75
C MET A 24 8.67 7.70 55.37
N GLY A 25 8.98 8.88 54.82
CA GLY A 25 8.61 9.27 53.46
C GLY A 25 9.34 8.45 52.39
N SER A 26 10.67 8.27 52.51
CA SER A 26 11.46 7.52 51.52
C SER A 26 11.11 6.04 51.51
N ALA A 27 10.91 5.42 52.68
CA ALA A 27 10.61 4.00 52.78
C ALA A 27 9.31 3.56 52.07
N VAL A 28 8.32 4.46 51.92
CA VAL A 28 7.06 4.18 51.22
C VAL A 28 7.18 4.48 49.72
N ILE A 29 7.86 5.56 49.35
CA ILE A 29 8.02 6.00 47.96
C ILE A 29 8.91 5.04 47.17
N ASP A 30 9.98 4.53 47.78
CA ASP A 30 10.94 3.67 47.10
C ASP A 30 10.29 2.37 46.59
N LYS A 31 9.30 1.81 47.30
CA LYS A 31 8.66 0.56 46.89
C LYS A 31 7.70 0.73 45.72
N ALA A 32 6.78 1.69 45.83
CA ALA A 32 5.75 1.89 44.80
C ALA A 32 6.36 2.37 43.47
N VAL A 33 7.41 3.20 43.53
CA VAL A 33 8.11 3.67 42.33
C VAL A 33 8.91 2.54 41.68
N VAL A 34 9.65 1.75 42.46
CA VAL A 34 10.41 0.61 41.92
C VAL A 34 9.47 -0.43 41.28
N GLU A 35 8.37 -0.79 41.94
CA GLU A 35 7.37 -1.73 41.40
C GLU A 35 6.78 -1.20 40.08
N THR A 36 6.46 0.10 40.00
CA THR A 36 5.97 0.72 38.75
C THR A 36 7.02 0.67 37.64
N LEU A 37 8.31 0.88 37.95
CA LEU A 37 9.38 0.80 36.94
C LEU A 37 9.64 -0.65 36.50
N GLU A 38 9.56 -1.61 37.42
CA GLU A 38 9.69 -3.04 37.14
C GLU A 38 8.54 -3.50 36.23
N ASP A 39 7.30 -3.13 36.55
CA ASP A 39 6.12 -3.42 35.73
C ASP A 39 6.24 -2.81 34.32
N GLN A 40 6.70 -1.55 34.22
CA GLN A 40 6.93 -0.90 32.93
C GLN A 40 8.05 -1.57 32.13
N GLN A 41 9.10 -2.04 32.80
CA GLN A 41 10.19 -2.74 32.16
C GLN A 41 9.74 -4.10 31.62
N GLU A 42 8.92 -4.83 32.38
CA GLU A 42 8.34 -6.10 31.96
C GLU A 42 7.36 -5.92 30.78
N ASP A 43 6.49 -4.90 30.81
CA ASP A 43 5.61 -4.57 29.68
C ASP A 43 6.39 -4.24 28.41
N ILE A 44 7.43 -3.41 28.53
CA ILE A 44 8.28 -3.06 27.38
C ILE A 44 8.99 -4.31 26.84
N ALA A 45 9.54 -5.16 27.72
CA ALA A 45 10.18 -6.41 27.30
C ALA A 45 9.19 -7.31 26.55
N GLY A 46 7.98 -7.49 27.08
CA GLY A 46 6.92 -8.27 26.43
C GLY A 46 6.54 -7.72 25.05
N ARG A 47 6.41 -6.40 24.92
CA ARG A 47 6.11 -5.74 23.63
C ARG A 47 7.24 -5.88 22.62
N VAL A 48 8.50 -5.85 23.07
CA VAL A 48 9.65 -6.09 22.20
C VAL A 48 9.63 -7.53 21.67
N ASP A 49 9.38 -8.50 22.54
CA ASP A 49 9.29 -9.91 22.16
C ASP A 49 8.13 -10.17 21.19
N GLU A 50 6.96 -9.55 21.40
CA GLU A 50 5.82 -9.63 20.49
C GLU A 50 6.16 -9.07 19.10
N VAL A 51 6.78 -7.88 19.03
CA VAL A 51 7.17 -7.26 17.76
C VAL A 51 8.23 -8.10 17.03
N ILE A 52 9.18 -8.70 17.76
CA ILE A 52 10.18 -9.60 17.17
C ILE A 52 9.48 -10.83 16.57
N ALA A 53 8.57 -11.47 17.32
CA ALA A 53 7.84 -12.64 16.85
C ALA A 53 6.96 -12.32 15.62
N GLU A 54 6.28 -11.17 15.61
CA GLU A 54 5.51 -10.71 14.46
C GLU A 54 6.42 -10.46 13.24
N ASN A 55 7.56 -9.80 13.44
CA ASN A 55 8.50 -9.51 12.36
C ASN A 55 9.07 -10.79 11.75
N ASP A 56 9.44 -11.76 12.58
CA ASP A 56 9.95 -13.06 12.13
C ASP A 56 8.85 -13.85 11.39
N GLY A 57 7.61 -13.80 11.86
CA GLY A 57 6.45 -14.38 11.18
C GLY A 57 6.23 -13.77 9.80
N LEU A 58 6.23 -12.44 9.69
CA LEU A 58 6.10 -11.73 8.42
C LEU A 58 7.24 -12.05 7.45
N ARG A 59 8.49 -12.11 7.94
CA ARG A 59 9.66 -12.49 7.13
C ARG A 59 9.55 -13.92 6.59
N ALA A 60 9.06 -14.85 7.40
CA ALA A 60 8.83 -16.22 6.97
C ALA A 60 7.76 -16.28 5.86
N SER A 61 6.65 -15.55 6.02
CA SER A 61 5.60 -15.47 4.99
C SER A 61 6.09 -14.86 3.68
N VAL A 62 6.86 -13.77 3.74
CA VAL A 62 7.47 -13.17 2.54
C VAL A 62 8.37 -14.19 1.85
N THR A 63 9.23 -14.88 2.61
CA THR A 63 10.14 -15.89 2.07
C THR A 63 9.38 -17.04 1.40
N GLU A 64 8.29 -17.52 2.00
CA GLU A 64 7.43 -18.57 1.42
C GLU A 64 6.80 -18.10 0.10
N LEU A 65 6.24 -16.89 0.09
CA LEU A 65 5.63 -16.29 -1.11
C LEU A 65 6.65 -16.14 -2.24
N GLU A 66 7.87 -15.68 -1.93
CA GLU A 66 8.95 -15.59 -2.92
C GLU A 66 9.35 -16.96 -3.48
N GLN A 67 9.48 -17.97 -2.63
CA GLN A 67 9.80 -19.33 -3.08
C GLN A 67 8.69 -19.93 -3.95
N ARG A 68 7.42 -19.62 -3.64
CA ARG A 68 6.28 -20.01 -4.46
C ARG A 68 6.30 -19.29 -5.81
N ALA A 69 6.55 -17.99 -5.82
CA ALA A 69 6.65 -17.19 -7.05
C ALA A 69 7.77 -17.73 -7.96
N ARG A 70 8.97 -17.99 -7.42
CA ARG A 70 10.09 -18.55 -8.20
C ARG A 70 9.74 -19.89 -8.84
N ARG A 71 9.15 -20.82 -8.07
CA ARG A 71 8.71 -22.13 -8.60
C ARG A 71 7.70 -21.97 -9.74
N LEU A 72 6.75 -21.05 -9.58
CA LEU A 72 5.78 -20.75 -10.64
C LEU A 72 6.46 -20.17 -11.88
N SER A 73 7.39 -19.23 -11.73
CA SER A 73 8.13 -18.64 -12.86
C SER A 73 8.96 -19.67 -13.62
N ASP A 74 9.65 -20.59 -12.92
CA ASP A 74 10.46 -21.64 -13.52
C ASP A 74 9.62 -22.62 -14.38
N GLU A 75 8.39 -22.92 -13.93
CA GLU A 75 7.46 -23.80 -14.63
C GLU A 75 6.61 -23.05 -15.67
N ALA A 76 6.36 -21.75 -15.47
CA ALA A 76 5.45 -20.94 -16.28
C ALA A 76 5.88 -20.84 -17.73
N GLY A 77 7.17 -20.63 -18.04
CA GLY A 77 7.61 -20.47 -19.44
C GLY A 77 7.21 -21.64 -20.34
N GLN A 78 7.27 -22.88 -19.83
CA GLN A 78 6.86 -24.07 -20.58
C GLN A 78 5.34 -24.28 -20.59
N LEU A 79 4.66 -23.90 -19.51
CA LEU A 79 3.19 -24.01 -19.39
C LEU A 79 2.47 -22.95 -20.22
N LEU A 80 3.10 -21.80 -20.44
CA LEU A 80 2.52 -20.63 -21.08
C LEU A 80 2.85 -20.55 -22.58
N ALA A 81 3.91 -21.23 -23.02
CA ALA A 81 4.28 -21.32 -24.43
C ALA A 81 3.12 -21.82 -25.29
N GLY A 82 2.75 -21.04 -26.32
CA GLY A 82 1.65 -21.35 -27.24
C GLY A 82 0.25 -21.12 -26.67
N SER A 83 0.10 -20.72 -25.41
CA SER A 83 -1.21 -20.44 -24.79
C SER A 83 -1.64 -18.97 -24.87
N LEU A 84 -0.66 -18.07 -25.04
CA LEU A 84 -0.86 -16.63 -25.10
C LEU A 84 -0.57 -16.05 -26.50
N GLU A 85 -0.38 -16.90 -27.51
CA GLU A 85 -0.26 -16.44 -28.89
C GLU A 85 -1.51 -15.64 -29.29
N ASP A 86 -1.30 -14.48 -29.90
CA ASP A 86 -2.34 -13.51 -30.31
C ASP A 86 -3.19 -12.91 -29.17
N VAL A 87 -2.77 -13.03 -27.90
CA VAL A 87 -3.44 -12.40 -26.76
C VAL A 87 -2.72 -11.11 -26.37
N PRO A 88 -3.40 -9.95 -26.36
CA PRO A 88 -2.81 -8.71 -25.85
C PRO A 88 -2.58 -8.83 -24.34
N VAL A 89 -1.33 -8.63 -23.89
CA VAL A 89 -0.96 -8.72 -22.47
C VAL A 89 -0.53 -7.35 -21.97
N VAL A 90 -1.15 -6.89 -20.88
CA VAL A 90 -0.75 -5.67 -20.16
C VAL A 90 -0.25 -6.08 -18.77
N VAL A 91 0.90 -5.55 -18.37
CA VAL A 91 1.46 -5.82 -17.04
C VAL A 91 0.94 -4.78 -16.06
N LEU A 92 0.41 -5.21 -14.91
CA LEU A 92 -0.01 -4.32 -13.84
C LEU A 92 0.99 -4.40 -12.69
N ALA A 93 1.61 -3.28 -12.34
CA ALA A 93 2.59 -3.19 -11.27
C ALA A 93 2.19 -2.15 -10.22
N MET A 94 2.63 -2.31 -8.98
CA MET A 94 2.41 -1.34 -7.91
C MET A 94 3.69 -0.55 -7.65
N ARG A 95 3.56 0.76 -7.42
CA ARG A 95 4.68 1.58 -6.96
C ARG A 95 5.24 1.03 -5.65
N GLY A 96 6.56 0.86 -5.61
CA GLY A 96 7.28 0.17 -4.53
C GLY A 96 7.77 -1.22 -4.92
N VAL A 97 7.27 -1.81 -6.02
CA VAL A 97 7.88 -3.00 -6.62
C VAL A 97 9.16 -2.59 -7.36
N PRO A 98 10.31 -3.26 -7.13
CA PRO A 98 11.54 -2.99 -7.87
C PRO A 98 11.31 -3.20 -9.38
N PRO A 99 11.75 -2.28 -10.25
CA PRO A 99 11.51 -2.37 -11.69
C PRO A 99 12.11 -3.66 -12.28
N GLU A 100 13.19 -4.17 -11.70
CA GLU A 100 13.83 -5.41 -12.14
C GLU A 100 12.88 -6.61 -12.09
N ARG A 101 11.90 -6.61 -11.17
CA ARG A 101 10.88 -7.68 -11.09
C ARG A 101 9.87 -7.62 -12.23
N VAL A 102 9.60 -6.41 -12.74
CA VAL A 102 8.73 -6.22 -13.90
C VAL A 102 9.49 -6.63 -15.16
N ASP A 103 10.77 -6.23 -15.26
CA ASP A 103 11.65 -6.64 -16.36
C ASP A 103 11.80 -8.17 -16.43
N ASP A 104 11.97 -8.85 -15.29
CA ASP A 104 12.02 -10.32 -15.20
C ASP A 104 10.72 -10.97 -15.73
N LEU A 105 9.56 -10.37 -15.44
CA LEU A 105 8.26 -10.84 -15.91
C LEU A 105 8.08 -10.61 -17.42
N GLU A 106 8.46 -9.43 -17.91
CA GLU A 106 8.44 -9.11 -19.35
C GLU A 106 9.36 -10.06 -20.13
N ALA A 107 10.54 -10.38 -19.60
CA ALA A 107 11.45 -11.37 -20.20
C ALA A 107 10.84 -12.79 -20.21
N LEU A 108 10.10 -13.17 -19.16
CA LEU A 108 9.37 -14.44 -19.12
C LEU A 108 8.27 -14.49 -20.17
N LEU A 109 7.50 -13.42 -20.35
CA LEU A 109 6.48 -13.31 -21.41
C LEU A 109 7.11 -13.40 -22.80
N ALA A 110 8.23 -12.70 -23.02
CA ALA A 110 8.97 -12.76 -24.27
C ALA A 110 9.47 -14.18 -24.58
N SER A 111 9.91 -14.92 -23.55
CA SER A 111 10.31 -16.34 -23.70
C SER A 111 9.15 -17.26 -24.07
N ALA A 112 7.91 -16.87 -23.74
CA ALA A 112 6.68 -17.55 -24.14
C ALA A 112 6.13 -17.09 -25.51
N GLY A 113 6.83 -16.16 -26.19
CA GLY A 113 6.49 -15.67 -27.53
C GLY A 113 5.53 -14.48 -27.54
N VAL A 114 5.35 -13.79 -26.41
CA VAL A 114 4.41 -12.66 -26.28
C VAL A 114 5.13 -11.43 -25.75
N GLU A 115 4.90 -10.29 -26.38
CA GLU A 115 5.35 -8.99 -25.89
C GLU A 115 4.23 -8.30 -25.12
N ALA A 116 4.55 -7.69 -23.98
CA ALA A 116 3.58 -6.89 -23.24
C ALA A 116 3.34 -5.56 -23.98
N GLU A 117 2.07 -5.18 -24.15
CA GLU A 117 1.67 -3.92 -24.83
C GLU A 117 1.98 -2.67 -23.99
N GLY A 118 2.16 -2.84 -22.68
CA GLY A 118 2.54 -1.77 -21.77
C GLY A 118 2.45 -2.18 -20.32
N THR A 119 2.92 -1.29 -19.45
CA THR A 119 2.93 -1.50 -18.00
C THR A 119 2.16 -0.39 -17.29
N LEU A 120 1.07 -0.78 -16.62
CA LEU A 120 0.21 0.09 -15.85
C LEU A 120 0.65 0.10 -14.38
N TRP A 121 0.97 1.29 -13.87
CA TRP A 121 1.48 1.46 -12.52
C TRP A 121 0.39 1.99 -11.57
N PHE A 122 0.05 1.19 -10.57
CA PHE A 122 -0.75 1.66 -9.45
C PHE A 122 0.08 2.55 -8.52
N THR A 123 -0.49 3.67 -8.11
CA THR A 123 0.15 4.58 -7.15
C THR A 123 0.19 4.00 -5.74
N GLU A 124 1.03 4.56 -4.87
CA GLU A 124 1.14 4.17 -3.45
C GLU A 124 -0.18 4.36 -2.68
N ARG A 125 -1.13 5.16 -3.21
CA ARG A 125 -2.44 5.35 -2.58
C ARG A 125 -3.26 4.05 -2.53
N LEU A 126 -2.97 3.09 -3.41
CA LEU A 126 -3.60 1.78 -3.38
C LEU A 126 -3.15 0.96 -2.15
N ALA A 127 -2.15 1.39 -1.38
CA ALA A 127 -1.78 0.75 -0.11
C ALA A 127 -2.86 0.92 0.98
N LEU A 128 -3.73 1.94 0.86
CA LEU A 128 -4.87 2.18 1.75
C LEU A 128 -4.52 2.21 3.25
N THR A 129 -3.40 2.86 3.58
CA THR A 129 -2.88 2.97 4.95
C THR A 129 -3.69 3.92 5.84
N SER A 130 -4.53 4.77 5.24
CA SER A 130 -5.44 5.67 5.96
C SER A 130 -6.92 5.40 5.67
N ASP A 131 -7.77 5.72 6.65
CA ASP A 131 -9.23 5.63 6.47
C ASP A 131 -9.75 6.58 5.39
N GLU A 132 -9.06 7.72 5.20
CA GLU A 132 -9.38 8.66 4.13
C GLU A 132 -9.14 8.02 2.76
N GLN A 133 -8.00 7.38 2.55
CA GLN A 133 -7.71 6.64 1.32
C GLN A 133 -8.73 5.52 1.07
N ARG A 134 -9.14 4.79 2.11
CA ARG A 134 -10.19 3.76 2.00
C ARG A 134 -11.55 4.35 1.62
N ARG A 135 -11.96 5.46 2.24
CA ARG A 135 -13.20 6.16 1.90
C ARG A 135 -13.18 6.71 0.48
N ASP A 136 -12.06 7.26 0.06
CA ASP A 136 -11.89 7.80 -1.29
C ASP A 136 -11.99 6.70 -2.32
N LEU A 137 -11.26 5.59 -2.15
CA LEU A 137 -11.35 4.47 -3.08
C LEU A 137 -12.75 3.85 -3.07
N ALA A 138 -13.39 3.66 -1.91
CA ALA A 138 -14.76 3.19 -1.84
C ALA A 138 -15.73 4.09 -2.62
N ARG A 139 -15.56 5.41 -2.52
CA ARG A 139 -16.36 6.38 -3.28
C ARG A 139 -16.14 6.27 -4.78
N VAL A 140 -14.88 6.14 -5.23
CA VAL A 140 -14.53 5.94 -6.65
C VAL A 140 -15.14 4.65 -7.19
N LEU A 141 -15.12 3.58 -6.40
CA LEU A 141 -15.70 2.28 -6.76
C LEU A 141 -17.24 2.22 -6.61
N GLY A 142 -17.91 3.36 -6.35
CA GLY A 142 -19.35 3.42 -6.15
C GLY A 142 -19.86 2.67 -4.91
N ARG A 143 -19.00 2.40 -3.93
CA ARG A 143 -19.33 1.67 -2.71
C ARG A 143 -19.79 2.63 -1.61
N SER A 144 -20.94 2.29 -1.03
CA SER A 144 -21.53 3.06 0.09
C SER A 144 -20.90 2.71 1.45
N GLU A 145 -20.31 1.53 1.56
CA GLU A 145 -19.66 1.05 2.79
C GLU A 145 -18.13 1.04 2.63
N VAL A 146 -17.42 1.45 3.69
CA VAL A 146 -15.96 1.39 3.74
C VAL A 146 -15.56 -0.04 4.10
N LEU A 147 -15.30 -0.84 3.07
CA LEU A 147 -14.85 -2.21 3.21
C LEU A 147 -13.39 -2.30 3.72
N PRO A 148 -12.95 -3.48 4.17
CA PRO A 148 -11.54 -3.76 4.43
C PRO A 148 -10.64 -3.43 3.23
N ALA A 149 -9.39 -3.03 3.50
CA ALA A 149 -8.45 -2.56 2.47
C ALA A 149 -8.13 -3.62 1.40
N ASP A 150 -8.00 -4.87 1.82
CA ASP A 150 -7.81 -6.04 0.95
C ASP A 150 -8.97 -6.22 -0.03
N VAL A 151 -10.22 -6.12 0.45
CA VAL A 151 -11.41 -6.23 -0.40
C VAL A 151 -11.50 -5.08 -1.39
N LEU A 152 -11.26 -3.84 -0.94
CA LEU A 152 -11.28 -2.67 -1.83
C LEU A 152 -10.21 -2.74 -2.91
N ARG A 153 -9.00 -3.19 -2.58
CA ARG A 153 -7.93 -3.42 -3.57
C ARG A 153 -8.34 -4.45 -4.62
N GLY A 154 -8.90 -5.58 -4.21
CA GLY A 154 -9.34 -6.62 -5.13
C GLY A 154 -10.40 -6.11 -6.11
N ILE A 155 -11.38 -5.34 -5.63
CA ILE A 155 -12.39 -4.73 -6.49
C ILE A 155 -11.75 -3.73 -7.45
N ALA A 156 -10.87 -2.84 -6.97
CA ALA A 156 -10.21 -1.85 -7.82
C ALA A 156 -9.39 -2.48 -8.96
N VAL A 157 -8.62 -3.54 -8.67
CA VAL A 157 -7.84 -4.24 -9.69
C VAL A 157 -8.74 -4.91 -10.73
N ASN A 158 -9.84 -5.52 -10.30
CA ASN A 158 -10.80 -6.14 -11.22
C ASN A 158 -11.51 -5.12 -12.10
N GLU A 159 -11.93 -3.98 -11.57
CA GLU A 159 -12.54 -2.90 -12.37
C GLU A 159 -11.58 -2.35 -13.42
N VAL A 160 -10.29 -2.20 -13.08
CA VAL A 160 -9.26 -1.81 -14.07
C VAL A 160 -9.07 -2.91 -15.12
N ALA A 161 -9.03 -4.18 -14.72
CA ALA A 161 -8.93 -5.30 -15.65
C ALA A 161 -10.13 -5.37 -16.60
N ASP A 162 -11.36 -5.22 -16.09
CA ASP A 162 -12.59 -5.22 -16.90
C ASP A 162 -12.62 -4.03 -17.87
N ALA A 163 -12.13 -2.85 -17.44
CA ALA A 163 -12.00 -1.69 -18.32
C ALA A 163 -11.00 -1.91 -19.46
N LEU A 164 -9.91 -2.65 -19.21
CA LEU A 164 -8.90 -2.98 -20.22
C LEU A 164 -9.37 -4.07 -21.20
N VAL A 165 -10.32 -4.92 -20.81
CA VAL A 165 -10.88 -5.97 -21.67
C VAL A 165 -11.87 -5.41 -22.70
N VAL A 166 -12.36 -4.17 -22.54
CA VAL A 166 -13.24 -3.54 -23.54
C VAL A 166 -12.40 -3.18 -24.78
N PRO A 167 -12.67 -3.79 -25.95
CA PRO A 167 -11.97 -3.44 -27.18
C PRO A 167 -12.43 -2.05 -27.63
N GLY A 168 -11.70 -1.02 -27.22
CA GLY A 168 -11.73 0.26 -27.90
C GLY A 168 -11.08 0.09 -29.29
N PRO A 169 -11.65 0.64 -30.38
CA PRO A 169 -11.00 0.63 -31.67
C PRO A 169 -9.63 1.32 -31.54
N LEU A 170 -8.56 0.53 -31.63
CA LEU A 170 -7.23 1.07 -31.87
C LEU A 170 -7.29 1.57 -33.31
N ASP A 171 -7.55 2.87 -33.45
CA ASP A 171 -7.51 3.56 -34.72
C ASP A 171 -6.13 3.33 -35.31
N GLY A 172 -6.09 2.51 -36.36
CA GLY A 172 -4.89 2.19 -37.10
C GLY A 172 -4.34 3.48 -37.66
N ALA A 173 -3.29 4.00 -37.03
CA ALA A 173 -2.37 4.91 -37.70
C ALA A 173 -1.57 4.08 -38.72
N ASP A 174 -2.27 3.63 -39.76
CA ASP A 174 -1.68 3.21 -41.01
C ASP A 174 -0.96 4.43 -41.59
N GLY A 175 0.35 4.47 -41.36
CA GLY A 175 1.26 5.28 -42.14
C GLY A 175 1.30 4.73 -43.57
N GLU A 176 0.28 5.06 -44.38
CA GLU A 176 0.41 4.94 -45.83
C GLU A 176 1.39 6.02 -46.34
N PRO A 177 2.40 5.63 -47.14
CA PRO A 177 3.32 6.57 -47.75
C PRO A 177 2.63 7.30 -48.91
N GLY A 178 2.84 8.61 -48.96
CA GLY A 178 2.24 9.50 -49.96
C GLY A 178 2.52 9.11 -51.41
N GLY A 179 1.45 9.18 -52.21
CA GLY A 179 1.45 9.22 -53.67
C GLY A 179 0.20 9.97 -54.16
N ASP A 180 0.39 11.22 -54.53
CA ASP A 180 -0.56 12.21 -55.10
C ASP A 180 -0.97 11.87 -56.56
N PRO A 181 -1.87 12.62 -57.24
CA PRO A 181 -3.31 12.83 -57.07
C PRO A 181 -4.15 12.41 -58.30
N GLY A 182 -5.48 12.34 -58.16
CA GLY A 182 -6.38 12.26 -59.32
C GLY A 182 -7.88 12.32 -59.03
N ASP A 183 -8.44 13.52 -59.26
CA ASP A 183 -9.75 13.78 -59.89
C ASP A 183 -11.09 13.53 -59.13
N GLY A 184 -11.85 14.63 -58.95
CA GLY A 184 -13.24 14.67 -59.40
C GLY A 184 -14.41 14.44 -58.42
N GLY A 185 -14.81 15.50 -57.69
CA GLY A 185 -16.21 15.99 -57.72
C GLY A 185 -17.29 15.45 -56.75
N GLN A 186 -17.99 16.41 -56.12
CA GLN A 186 -19.35 16.38 -55.53
C GLN A 186 -19.52 15.58 -54.22
N GLY A 187 -19.94 16.09 -53.06
CA GLY A 187 -20.70 17.31 -52.75
C GLY A 187 -22.19 17.03 -52.56
N ALA A 188 -22.59 16.37 -51.45
CA ALA A 188 -23.84 16.60 -50.70
C ALA A 188 -23.96 15.64 -49.49
N GLU A 189 -24.30 16.22 -48.34
CA GLU A 189 -24.40 15.68 -46.97
C GLU A 189 -25.29 14.43 -46.77
N PRO A 190 -24.97 13.59 -45.76
CA PRO A 190 -25.97 12.83 -45.02
C PRO A 190 -26.25 13.44 -43.63
N VAL A 191 -27.54 13.49 -43.31
CA VAL A 191 -28.12 13.86 -42.02
C VAL A 191 -27.61 12.94 -40.91
N VAL A 192 -27.01 13.53 -39.86
CA VAL A 192 -26.56 12.85 -38.64
C VAL A 192 -27.67 12.97 -37.57
N PRO A 193 -28.28 11.88 -37.07
CA PRO A 193 -29.00 11.93 -35.80
C PRO A 193 -27.99 11.96 -34.64
N PRO A 194 -28.28 12.65 -33.52
CA PRO A 194 -27.33 12.83 -32.44
C PRO A 194 -27.01 11.49 -31.77
N VAL A 195 -25.72 11.17 -31.73
CA VAL A 195 -25.18 10.07 -30.93
C VAL A 195 -25.38 10.44 -29.47
N GLU A 196 -26.20 9.64 -28.78
CA GLU A 196 -26.34 9.67 -27.33
C GLU A 196 -24.98 9.25 -26.74
N GLU A 197 -24.28 10.25 -26.19
CA GLU A 197 -22.96 10.18 -25.60
C GLU A 197 -22.98 9.21 -24.41
N ALA A 198 -22.42 8.01 -24.60
CA ALA A 198 -22.14 7.09 -23.51
C ALA A 198 -21.07 7.70 -22.58
N PRO A 199 -21.20 7.54 -21.26
CA PRO A 199 -20.39 8.29 -20.31
C PRO A 199 -18.92 7.90 -20.41
N ALA A 200 -18.06 8.92 -20.54
CA ALA A 200 -16.62 8.79 -20.41
C ALA A 200 -16.26 8.12 -19.07
N PRO A 201 -15.27 7.21 -19.02
CA PRO A 201 -14.78 6.69 -17.76
C PRO A 201 -14.22 7.84 -16.92
N ASP A 202 -14.74 7.90 -15.69
CA ASP A 202 -14.61 9.00 -14.75
C ASP A 202 -13.14 9.29 -14.40
N LEU A 203 -12.75 10.56 -14.51
CA LEU A 203 -11.40 11.12 -14.29
C LEU A 203 -10.83 10.85 -12.87
N ALA A 204 -11.58 10.17 -12.00
CA ALA A 204 -11.21 9.81 -10.65
C ALA A 204 -10.22 8.63 -10.55
N VAL A 205 -10.25 7.68 -11.50
CA VAL A 205 -9.36 6.49 -11.50
C VAL A 205 -7.91 6.87 -11.85
N SER A 206 -7.70 7.96 -12.60
CA SER A 206 -6.37 8.46 -12.99
C SER A 206 -5.50 8.89 -11.81
N SER A 207 -6.07 9.13 -10.62
CA SER A 207 -5.27 9.42 -9.42
C SER A 207 -4.65 8.17 -8.79
N PHE A 208 -5.13 6.99 -9.16
CA PHE A 208 -4.66 5.70 -8.65
C PHE A 208 -3.82 4.92 -9.66
N VAL A 209 -3.80 5.36 -10.92
CA VAL A 209 -3.20 4.64 -12.05
C VAL A 209 -2.44 5.61 -12.95
N GLU A 210 -1.18 5.30 -13.22
CA GLU A 210 -0.35 5.97 -14.23
C GLU A 210 0.04 4.95 -15.33
N LEU A 211 -0.13 5.36 -16.59
CA LEU A 211 0.26 4.54 -17.74
C LEU A 211 1.67 4.93 -18.20
N ARG A 212 2.50 3.94 -18.51
CA ARG A 212 3.83 4.15 -19.12
C ARG A 212 3.98 3.31 -20.38
#